data_AF-A0A7V2CND3-F1
#
_entry.id   AF-A0A7V2CND3-F1
#
_cell.length_a   1.000
_cell.length_b   1.000
_cell.length_c   1.000
_cell.angle_alpha   90.00
_cell.angle_beta   90.00
_cell.angle_gamma   90.00
#
_symmetry.space_group_name_H-M   'P 1'
#
loop_
_entity.id
_entity.type
_entity.pdbx_description
1 polymer ?
#
loop_
_entity_poly.entity_id
_entity_poly.type
_entity_poly.pdbx_seq_one_letter_code
_entity_poly.pdbx_strand_id
1 'polypeptide(L)'
;MLLATAGGCWAGAGVSMSAAEAIDAVAAQTRTALSEYHGEVEAADDAKEAAAIAAFVARLQKDAGDEQAAASHAAAFQTAMAKLRADRRTEWQRHTAAVDNVRLLNEVTAGLRRVAIESLTLQDEVKRYLTDLVNARKQAVAAQSPAQQGARP
;
A
#
# COMPACT_ATOMS: atom_id res chain seq x y z
N MET A 1 -13.66 33.14 5.10
CA MET A 1 -13.70 32.25 3.92
C MET A 1 -13.90 30.82 4.43
N LEU A 2 -15.13 30.52 4.86
CA LEU A 2 -15.46 29.37 5.72
C LEU A 2 -16.93 28.97 5.47
N LEU A 3 -17.25 28.59 4.23
CA LEU A 3 -18.62 28.27 3.79
C LEU A 3 -18.61 27.13 2.75
N ALA A 4 -17.87 26.05 3.04
CA ALA A 4 -17.79 24.86 2.18
C ALA A 4 -17.95 23.53 2.95
N THR A 5 -18.68 23.51 4.08
CA THR A 5 -18.83 22.30 4.90
C THR A 5 -20.27 21.76 5.01
N ALA A 6 -21.26 22.37 4.36
CA ALA A 6 -22.67 21.96 4.54
C ALA A 6 -23.38 21.38 3.30
N GLY A 7 -22.69 21.20 2.16
CA GLY A 7 -23.35 20.82 0.89
C GLY A 7 -22.65 19.78 0.02
N GLY A 8 -21.75 18.95 0.56
CA GLY A 8 -20.79 18.23 -0.29
C GLY A 8 -20.40 16.79 0.10
N CYS A 9 -21.23 16.01 0.79
CA CYS A 9 -20.99 14.55 0.89
C CYS A 9 -21.37 13.77 -0.38
N TRP A 10 -21.58 14.45 -1.51
CA TRP A 10 -21.95 13.84 -2.80
C TRP A 10 -20.78 13.74 -3.80
N ALA A 11 -19.56 14.09 -3.40
CA ALA A 11 -18.34 13.89 -4.20
C ALA A 11 -17.72 12.48 -4.01
N GLY A 12 -18.54 11.46 -3.73
CA GLY A 12 -18.09 10.18 -3.15
C GLY A 12 -17.27 9.24 -4.06
N ALA A 13 -17.54 9.22 -5.37
CA ALA A 13 -16.91 8.25 -6.28
C ALA A 13 -15.60 8.75 -6.91
N GLY A 14 -15.52 10.03 -7.29
CA GLY A 14 -14.30 10.58 -7.87
C GLY A 14 -13.15 10.64 -6.88
N VAL A 15 -13.44 11.00 -5.62
CA VAL A 15 -12.44 11.08 -4.54
C VAL A 15 -11.90 9.71 -4.17
N SER A 16 -12.75 8.67 -4.16
CA SER A 16 -12.32 7.30 -3.85
C SER A 16 -11.44 6.70 -4.95
N MET A 17 -11.71 7.01 -6.23
CA MET A 17 -10.86 6.56 -7.34
C MET A 17 -9.50 7.26 -7.34
N SER A 18 -9.45 8.58 -7.16
CA SER A 18 -8.19 9.32 -7.05
C SER A 18 -7.38 8.90 -5.81
N ALA A 19 -8.05 8.60 -4.70
CA ALA A 19 -7.39 8.09 -3.50
C ALA A 19 -6.77 6.71 -3.76
N ALA A 20 -7.48 5.82 -4.46
CA ALA A 20 -6.97 4.52 -4.82
C ALA A 20 -5.73 4.62 -5.72
N GLU A 21 -5.74 5.50 -6.73
CA GLU A 21 -4.57 5.77 -7.59
C GLU A 21 -3.36 6.30 -6.79
N ALA A 22 -3.60 7.24 -5.88
CA ALA A 22 -2.54 7.78 -5.02
C ALA A 22 -1.94 6.69 -4.11
N ILE A 23 -2.78 5.85 -3.49
CA ILE A 23 -2.31 4.75 -2.63
C ILE A 23 -1.54 3.70 -3.46
N ASP A 24 -1.99 3.39 -4.67
CA ASP A 24 -1.31 2.46 -5.59
C ASP A 24 0.09 2.97 -5.95
N ALA A 25 0.20 4.27 -6.30
CA ALA A 25 1.47 4.91 -6.60
C ALA A 25 2.42 4.91 -5.39
N VAL A 26 1.91 5.23 -4.20
CA VAL A 26 2.69 5.16 -2.96
C VAL A 26 3.14 3.73 -2.68
N ALA A 27 2.26 2.73 -2.80
CA ALA A 27 2.60 1.33 -2.58
C ALA A 27 3.70 0.83 -3.55
N ALA A 28 3.65 1.25 -4.83
CA ALA A 28 4.68 0.95 -5.81
C ALA A 28 6.03 1.59 -5.46
N GLN A 29 6.04 2.87 -5.07
CA GLN A 29 7.26 3.56 -4.64
C GLN A 29 7.84 2.94 -3.38
N THR A 30 7.00 2.62 -2.39
CA THR A 30 7.42 1.97 -1.14
C THR A 30 8.01 0.60 -1.42
N ARG A 31 7.43 -0.21 -2.31
CA ARG A 31 8.00 -1.51 -2.70
C ARG A 31 9.40 -1.37 -3.27
N THR A 32 9.60 -0.40 -4.17
CA THR A 32 10.89 -0.13 -4.80
C THR A 32 11.93 0.26 -3.75
N ALA A 33 11.59 1.23 -2.89
CA ALA A 33 12.47 1.69 -1.81
C ALA A 33 12.82 0.56 -0.82
N LEU A 34 11.87 -0.30 -0.47
CA LEU A 34 12.13 -1.47 0.38
C LEU A 34 13.11 -2.45 -0.27
N SER A 35 12.95 -2.72 -1.56
CA SER A 35 13.85 -3.62 -2.30
C SER A 35 15.26 -3.06 -2.43
N GLU A 36 15.38 -1.76 -2.71
CA GLU A 36 16.68 -1.08 -2.78
C GLU A 36 17.37 -1.10 -1.42
N TYR A 37 16.67 -0.69 -0.36
CA TYR A 37 17.20 -0.71 0.99
C TYR A 37 17.63 -2.11 1.44
N HIS A 38 16.82 -3.13 1.17
CA HIS A 38 17.15 -4.51 1.51
C HIS A 38 18.44 -4.96 0.83
N GLY A 39 18.60 -4.68 -0.48
CA GLY A 39 19.83 -4.98 -1.20
C GLY A 39 21.06 -4.23 -0.69
N GLU A 40 20.91 -2.95 -0.29
CA GLU A 40 21.99 -2.19 0.34
C GLU A 40 22.42 -2.79 1.68
N VAL A 41 21.47 -3.25 2.49
CA VAL A 41 21.76 -3.88 3.79
C VAL A 41 22.44 -5.23 3.60
N GLU A 42 21.99 -6.05 2.64
CA GLU A 42 22.66 -7.31 2.31
C GLU A 42 24.13 -7.09 1.91
N ALA A 43 24.39 -6.13 1.01
CA ALA A 43 25.74 -5.79 0.59
C ALA A 43 26.61 -5.28 1.76
N ALA A 44 26.03 -4.47 2.66
CA ALA A 44 26.72 -3.99 3.85
C ALA A 44 27.04 -5.13 4.82
N ASP A 45 26.14 -6.10 4.98
CA ASP A 45 26.37 -7.25 5.86
C ASP A 45 27.41 -8.21 5.26
N ASP A 46 27.44 -8.41 3.95
CA ASP A 46 28.50 -9.17 3.27
C ASP A 46 29.87 -8.51 3.47
N ALA A 47 29.94 -7.18 3.37
CA ALA A 47 31.17 -6.44 3.64
C ALA A 47 31.62 -6.59 5.11
N LYS A 48 30.69 -6.55 6.07
CA LYS A 48 31.00 -6.80 7.50
C LYS A 48 31.48 -8.22 7.75
N GLU A 49 30.85 -9.22 7.13
CA GLU A 49 31.26 -10.62 7.23
C GLU A 49 32.68 -10.82 6.70
N ALA A 50 32.98 -10.30 5.50
CA ALA A 50 34.31 -10.35 4.92
C ALA A 50 35.37 -9.67 5.82
N ALA A 51 35.03 -8.50 6.38
CA ALA A 51 35.91 -7.78 7.31
C ALA A 51 36.15 -8.57 8.61
N ALA A 52 35.12 -9.22 9.16
CA ALA A 52 35.23 -10.05 10.36
C ALA A 52 36.15 -11.26 10.12
N ILE A 53 36.02 -11.92 8.96
CA ILE A 53 36.89 -13.03 8.55
C ILE A 53 38.34 -12.56 8.41
N ALA A 54 38.57 -11.45 7.69
CA ALA A 54 39.91 -10.90 7.50
C ALA A 54 40.57 -10.53 8.84
N ALA A 55 39.82 -9.90 9.75
CA ALA A 55 40.31 -9.55 11.08
C ALA A 55 40.63 -10.79 11.93
N PHE A 56 39.82 -11.85 11.84
CA PHE A 56 40.08 -13.11 12.51
C PHE A 56 41.38 -13.78 12.01
N VAL A 57 41.56 -13.86 10.69
CA VAL A 57 42.78 -14.41 10.08
C VAL A 57 44.01 -13.61 10.50
N ALA A 58 43.95 -12.28 10.47
CA ALA A 58 45.06 -11.42 10.88
C ALA A 58 45.45 -11.63 12.35
N ARG A 59 44.47 -11.81 13.25
CA ARG A 59 44.73 -12.10 14.68
C ARG A 59 45.37 -13.47 14.89
N LEU A 60 44.89 -14.50 14.19
CA LEU A 60 45.50 -15.83 14.24
C LEU A 60 46.94 -15.84 13.74
N GLN A 61 47.24 -15.09 12.68
CA GLN A 61 48.61 -14.96 12.15
C GLN A 61 49.52 -14.23 13.13
N LYS A 62 49.01 -13.20 13.80
CA LYS A 62 49.76 -12.39 14.77
C LYS A 62 50.17 -13.21 16.00
N ASP A 63 49.25 -14.01 16.53
CA ASP A 63 49.46 -14.78 17.77
C ASP A 63 49.75 -16.26 17.45
N ALA A 64 50.44 -16.51 16.32
CA ALA A 64 50.76 -17.85 15.87
C ALA A 64 51.67 -18.59 16.88
N GLY A 65 51.22 -19.77 17.34
CA GLY A 65 51.90 -20.57 18.35
C GLY A 65 51.38 -20.39 19.77
N ASP A 66 50.47 -19.44 20.01
CA ASP A 66 49.73 -19.31 21.28
C ASP A 66 48.34 -19.96 21.14
N GLU A 67 48.23 -21.20 21.62
CA GLU A 67 46.98 -21.97 21.56
C GLU A 67 45.85 -21.32 22.36
N GLN A 68 46.16 -20.66 23.48
CA GLN A 68 45.17 -20.01 24.32
C GLN A 68 44.62 -18.75 23.63
N ALA A 69 45.48 -17.96 23.00
CA ALA A 69 45.06 -16.82 22.19
C ALA A 69 44.21 -17.27 20.99
N ALA A 70 44.62 -18.33 20.29
CA ALA A 70 43.86 -18.88 19.16
C ALA A 70 42.44 -19.31 19.56
N ALA A 71 42.29 -19.99 20.70
CA ALA A 71 40.97 -20.38 21.23
C ALA A 71 40.11 -19.16 21.56
N SER A 72 40.71 -18.12 22.16
CA SER A 72 40.02 -16.86 22.46
C SER A 72 39.53 -16.15 21.19
N HIS A 73 40.39 -16.04 20.16
CA HIS A 73 40.04 -15.44 18.88
C HIS A 73 38.91 -16.21 18.18
N ALA A 74 38.94 -17.55 18.25
CA ALA A 74 37.90 -18.39 17.68
C ALA A 74 36.55 -18.17 18.37
N ALA A 75 36.51 -18.11 19.71
CA ALA A 75 35.29 -17.83 20.47
C ALA A 75 34.72 -16.43 20.15
N ALA A 76 35.59 -15.43 20.05
CA ALA A 76 35.19 -14.07 19.66
C ALA A 76 34.62 -14.02 18.24
N PHE A 77 35.27 -14.70 17.28
CA PHE A 77 34.79 -14.80 15.90
C PHE A 77 33.44 -15.52 15.81
N GLN A 78 33.27 -16.64 16.51
CA GLN A 78 31.98 -17.34 16.58
C GLN A 78 30.87 -16.45 17.13
N THR A 79 31.15 -15.67 18.18
CA THR A 79 30.21 -14.71 18.75
C THR A 79 29.82 -13.63 17.74
N ALA A 80 30.81 -13.07 17.02
CA ALA A 80 30.57 -12.06 15.99
C ALA A 80 29.70 -12.63 14.84
N MET A 81 30.00 -13.83 14.36
CA MET A 81 29.22 -14.50 13.31
C MET A 81 27.80 -14.85 13.77
N ALA A 82 27.64 -15.28 15.02
CA ALA A 82 26.31 -15.53 15.58
C ALA A 82 25.47 -14.25 15.63
N LYS A 83 26.08 -13.12 16.01
CA LYS A 83 25.44 -11.81 16.00
C LYS A 83 25.05 -11.39 14.59
N LEU A 84 25.96 -11.43 13.61
CA LEU A 84 25.67 -11.09 12.21
C LEU A 84 24.48 -11.90 11.66
N ARG A 85 24.44 -13.22 11.93
CA ARG A 85 23.31 -14.06 11.52
C ARG A 85 22.00 -13.69 12.20
N ALA A 86 22.04 -13.29 13.48
CA ALA A 86 20.85 -12.85 14.20
C ALA A 86 20.33 -11.51 13.66
N ASP A 87 21.25 -10.59 13.34
CA ASP A 87 20.92 -9.30 12.75
C ASP A 87 20.28 -9.50 11.36
N ARG A 88 20.88 -10.34 10.49
CA ARG A 88 20.30 -10.73 9.18
C ARG A 88 18.89 -11.31 9.31
N ARG A 89 18.64 -12.22 10.26
CA ARG A 89 17.28 -12.76 10.48
C ARG A 89 16.29 -11.68 10.89
N THR A 90 16.71 -10.76 11.74
CA THR A 90 15.86 -9.67 12.23
C THR A 90 15.53 -8.70 11.09
N GLU A 91 16.52 -8.37 10.27
CA GLU A 91 16.36 -7.56 9.07
C GLU A 91 15.37 -8.24 8.10
N TRP A 92 15.57 -9.52 7.80
CA TRP A 92 14.69 -10.26 6.89
C TRP A 92 13.23 -10.29 7.38
N GLN A 93 13.03 -10.48 8.69
CA GLN A 93 11.70 -10.41 9.30
C GLN A 93 11.06 -9.03 9.13
N ARG A 94 11.83 -7.94 9.29
CA ARG A 94 11.35 -6.57 9.09
C ARG A 94 11.02 -6.29 7.64
N HIS A 95 11.88 -6.71 6.71
CA HIS A 95 11.65 -6.58 5.27
C HIS A 95 10.36 -7.34 4.87
N THR A 96 10.20 -8.58 5.32
CA THR A 96 8.99 -9.39 5.07
C THR A 96 7.73 -8.69 5.58
N ALA A 97 7.74 -8.21 6.83
CA ALA A 97 6.61 -7.49 7.40
C ALA A 97 6.29 -6.19 6.65
N ALA A 98 7.32 -5.47 6.17
CA ALA A 98 7.13 -4.27 5.38
C ALA A 98 6.52 -4.57 4.00
N VAL A 99 6.94 -5.65 3.34
CA VAL A 99 6.34 -6.12 2.08
C VAL A 99 4.88 -6.53 2.27
N ASP A 100 4.55 -7.21 3.39
CA ASP A 100 3.17 -7.56 3.73
C ASP A 100 2.29 -6.32 3.93
N ASN A 101 2.82 -5.26 4.55
CA ASN A 101 2.10 -3.99 4.67
C ASN A 101 1.82 -3.35 3.30
N VAL A 102 2.78 -3.39 2.37
CA VAL A 102 2.57 -2.94 0.99
C VAL A 102 1.48 -3.77 0.30
N ARG A 103 1.46 -5.08 0.52
CA ARG A 103 0.39 -5.95 0.01
C ARG A 103 -0.98 -5.52 0.53
N LEU A 104 -1.09 -5.26 1.83
CA LEU A 104 -2.35 -4.77 2.44
C LEU A 104 -2.81 -3.45 1.82
N LEU A 105 -1.89 -2.52 1.53
CA LEU A 105 -2.24 -1.27 0.82
C LEU A 105 -2.85 -1.53 -0.56
N ASN A 106 -2.32 -2.51 -1.31
CA ASN A 106 -2.90 -2.86 -2.61
C ASN A 106 -4.30 -3.48 -2.46
N GLU A 107 -4.53 -4.28 -1.42
CA GLU A 107 -5.86 -4.84 -1.11
C GLU A 107 -6.86 -3.73 -0.77
N VAL A 108 -6.45 -2.73 0.02
CA VAL A 108 -7.26 -1.53 0.32
C VAL A 108 -7.55 -0.74 -0.96
N THR A 109 -6.56 -0.50 -1.82
CA THR A 109 -6.73 0.14 -3.13
C THR A 109 -7.76 -0.60 -3.99
N ALA A 110 -7.68 -1.94 -4.06
CA ALA A 110 -8.63 -2.74 -4.81
C ALA A 110 -10.06 -2.62 -4.24
N GLY A 111 -10.20 -2.61 -2.89
CA GLY A 111 -11.46 -2.35 -2.21
C GLY A 111 -12.04 -0.97 -2.52
N LEU A 112 -11.21 0.08 -2.48
CA LEU A 112 -11.62 1.45 -2.82
C LEU A 112 -12.09 1.57 -4.27
N ARG A 113 -11.38 0.95 -5.22
CA ARG A 113 -11.80 0.90 -6.63
C ARG A 113 -13.15 0.22 -6.78
N ARG A 114 -13.36 -0.90 -6.09
CA ARG A 114 -14.64 -1.62 -6.10
C ARG A 114 -15.78 -0.75 -5.56
N VAL A 115 -15.59 -0.10 -4.41
CA VAL A 115 -16.59 0.79 -3.80
C VAL A 115 -16.88 2.00 -4.71
N ALA A 116 -15.86 2.57 -5.36
CA ALA A 116 -16.04 3.66 -6.31
C ALA A 116 -16.93 3.24 -7.49
N ILE A 117 -16.68 2.05 -8.07
CA ILE A 117 -17.48 1.50 -9.16
C ILE A 117 -18.92 1.25 -8.70
N GLU A 118 -19.12 0.59 -7.55
CA GLU A 118 -20.46 0.32 -6.99
C GLU A 118 -21.23 1.63 -6.71
N SER A 119 -20.55 2.68 -6.24
CA SER A 119 -21.14 4.01 -6.04
C SER A 119 -21.54 4.68 -7.36
N LEU A 120 -20.75 4.53 -8.43
CA LEU A 120 -21.11 5.08 -9.74
C LEU A 120 -22.34 4.37 -10.31
N THR A 121 -22.39 3.04 -10.19
CA THR A 121 -23.55 2.27 -10.64
C THR A 121 -24.83 2.64 -9.88
N LEU A 122 -24.74 2.88 -8.57
CA LEU A 122 -25.88 3.33 -7.78
C LEU A 122 -26.37 4.72 -8.19
N GLN A 123 -25.44 5.65 -8.49
CA GLN A 123 -25.80 6.98 -8.99
C GLN A 123 -26.52 6.91 -10.33
N ASP A 124 -26.07 6.04 -11.25
CA ASP A 124 -26.71 5.84 -12.54
C ASP A 124 -28.12 5.24 -12.40
N GLU A 125 -28.30 4.28 -11.49
CA GLU A 125 -29.61 3.69 -11.18
C GLU A 125 -30.59 4.73 -10.60
N VAL A 126 -30.14 5.55 -9.64
CA VAL A 126 -30.95 6.63 -9.06
C VAL A 126 -31.33 7.65 -10.13
N LYS A 127 -30.39 8.05 -11.00
CA LYS A 127 -30.65 8.98 -12.10
C LYS A 127 -31.66 8.42 -13.09
N ARG A 128 -31.57 7.12 -13.42
CA ARG A 128 -32.53 6.43 -14.28
C ARG A 128 -33.92 6.44 -13.65
N TYR A 129 -34.04 6.03 -12.39
CA TYR A 129 -35.31 6.01 -11.67
C TYR A 129 -36.00 7.40 -11.64
N LEU A 130 -35.25 8.46 -11.34
CA LEU A 130 -35.80 9.82 -11.32
C LEU A 130 -36.25 10.28 -12.71
N THR A 131 -35.50 9.92 -13.75
CA THR A 131 -35.85 10.24 -15.15
C THR A 131 -37.15 9.54 -15.56
N ASP A 132 -37.29 8.26 -15.24
CA ASP A 132 -38.48 7.46 -15.52
C ASP A 132 -39.71 8.00 -14.80
N LEU A 133 -39.56 8.37 -13.52
CA LEU A 133 -40.63 8.98 -12.72
C LEU A 133 -41.11 10.32 -13.32
N VAL A 134 -40.17 11.18 -13.75
CA VAL A 134 -40.49 12.46 -14.40
C VAL A 134 -41.22 12.23 -15.72
N ASN A 135 -40.78 11.26 -16.52
CA ASN A 135 -41.42 10.93 -17.80
C ASN A 135 -42.82 10.36 -17.61
N ALA A 136 -43.03 9.45 -16.66
CA ALA A 136 -44.34 8.92 -16.32
C ALA A 136 -45.31 10.02 -15.88
N ARG A 137 -44.83 10.98 -15.07
CA ARG A 137 -45.64 12.13 -14.65
C ARG A 137 -46.01 13.04 -15.84
N LYS A 138 -45.08 13.32 -16.75
CA LYS A 138 -45.36 14.10 -17.96
C LYS A 138 -46.40 13.44 -18.85
N GLN A 139 -46.32 12.13 -19.03
CA GLN A 139 -47.29 11.35 -19.80
C GLN A 139 -48.68 11.36 -19.14
N ALA A 140 -48.76 11.20 -17.81
CA ALA A 140 -50.02 11.26 -17.08
C ALA A 140 -50.71 12.64 -17.20
N VAL A 141 -49.95 13.74 -17.13
CA VAL A 141 -50.47 15.11 -17.33
C VAL A 141 -50.94 15.33 -18.77
N ALA A 142 -50.18 14.85 -19.76
CA ALA A 142 -50.56 14.96 -21.17
C ALA A 142 -51.84 14.17 -21.48
N ALA A 143 -52.03 12.99 -20.88
CA ALA A 143 -53.23 12.17 -21.05
C ALA A 143 -54.49 12.79 -20.41
N GLN A 144 -54.34 13.71 -19.44
CA GLN A 144 -55.48 14.41 -18.80
C GLN A 144 -55.92 15.67 -19.55
N SER A 145 -55.05 16.22 -20.42
CA SER A 145 -55.32 17.46 -21.16
C SER A 145 -56.33 17.37 -22.34
N PRO A 146 -56.57 16.24 -23.03
CA PRO A 146 -57.53 16.21 -24.15
C PRO A 146 -59.01 16.27 -23.74
N ALA A 147 -59.36 16.09 -22.46
CA ALA A 147 -60.77 16.09 -22.01
C ALA A 147 -61.38 17.50 -21.84
N GLN A 148 -60.59 18.57 -21.86
CA GLN A 148 -61.09 19.96 -21.66
C GLN A 148 -61.24 20.79 -22.94
N GLN A 149 -60.82 20.31 -24.11
CA GLN A 149 -60.92 21.07 -25.37
C GLN A 149 -62.23 20.83 -26.16
N GLY A 150 -63.10 19.91 -25.73
CA GLY A 150 -64.37 19.59 -26.40
C GLY A 150 -65.60 20.38 -25.93
N ALA A 151 -65.47 21.27 -24.94
CA ALA A 151 -66.59 22.04 -24.39
C ALA A 151 -66.38 23.54 -24.58
N ARG A 152 -66.37 23.99 -25.84
CA ARG A 152 -66.68 25.38 -26.18
C ARG A 152 -67.97 25.38 -27.02
N PRO A 153 -69.08 25.93 -26.51
CA PRO A 153 -70.30 26.13 -27.30
C PRO A 153 -70.09 27.18 -28.40
#